data_AF-A0A533U9V6-F1
#
_entry.id   AF-A0A533U9V6-F1
#
_cell.length_a   1.000
_cell.length_b   1.000
_cell.length_c   1.000
_cell.angle_alpha   90.00
_cell.angle_beta   90.00
_cell.angle_gamma   90.00
#
_symmetry.space_group_name_H-M   'P 1'
#
loop_
_entity.id
_entity.type
_entity.pdbx_description
1 polymer ?
#
loop_
_entity_poly.entity_id
_entity_poly.type
_entity_poly.pdbx_seq_one_letter_code
_entity_poly.pdbx_strand_id
1 'polypeptide(L)' 'MNSLVTRIDELIEKHSLLKHQFYVMWNEGMLSRESLSGYSKEYFQLVKAVPTFVGMIMEHASHGKD' A
#
# COMPACT_ATOMS: atom_id res chain seq x y z
N MET A 1 -5.99 23.70 -5.68
CA MET A 1 -5.27 22.43 -5.43
C MET A 1 -4.17 22.26 -6.47
N ASN A 2 -3.01 21.74 -6.09
CA ASN A 2 -1.90 21.50 -7.01
C ASN A 2 -2.29 20.40 -8.03
N SER A 3 -2.16 20.67 -9.33
CA SER A 3 -2.61 19.77 -10.40
C SER A 3 -1.90 18.41 -10.42
N LEU A 4 -0.65 18.35 -9.92
CA LEU A 4 0.08 17.09 -9.81
C LEU A 4 -0.51 16.18 -8.73
N VAL A 5 -0.81 16.74 -7.55
CA VAL A 5 -1.38 15.98 -6.43
C VAL A 5 -2.72 15.39 -6.84
N THR A 6 -3.58 16.18 -7.49
CA THR A 6 -4.87 15.69 -8.01
C THR A 6 -4.70 14.53 -8.99
N ARG A 7 -3.72 14.59 -9.90
CA ARG A 7 -3.46 13.50 -10.84
C ARG A 7 -2.92 12.23 -10.16
N ILE A 8 -2.14 12.37 -9.09
CA ILE A 8 -1.70 11.23 -8.28
C ILE A 8 -2.89 10.59 -7.58
N ASP A 9 -3.78 11.39 -6.98
CA ASP A 9 -4.99 10.89 -6.31
C ASP A 9 -5.92 10.15 -7.29
N GLU A 10 -6.10 10.68 -8.50
CA GLU A 10 -6.88 10.03 -9.56
C GLU A 10 -6.30 8.66 -9.95
N LEU A 11 -4.97 8.53 -9.99
CA LEU A 11 -4.31 7.25 -10.28
C LEU A 11 -4.47 6.26 -9.12
N ILE A 12 -4.34 6.73 -7.87
CA ILE A 12 -4.56 5.90 -6.67
C ILE A 12 -5.99 5.39 -6.67
N GLU A 13 -6.97 6.24 -6.93
CA GLU A 13 -8.39 5.86 -6.95
C GLU A 13 -8.70 4.89 -8.11
N LYS A 14 -8.18 5.16 -9.31
CA LYS A 14 -8.34 4.27 -10.46
C LYS A 14 -7.79 2.87 -10.19
N HIS A 15 -6.68 2.77 -9.46
CA HIS A 15 -6.00 1.51 -9.14
C HIS A 15 -6.17 1.09 -7.67
N SER A 16 -7.23 1.57 -7.02
CA SER A 16 -7.49 1.28 -5.61
C SER A 16 -7.60 -0.22 -5.36
N LEU A 17 -6.87 -0.70 -4.36
CA LEU A 17 -6.93 -2.10 -3.93
C LEU A 17 -8.34 -2.52 -3.52
N LEU A 18 -9.17 -1.60 -3.05
CA LEU A 18 -10.55 -1.88 -2.65
C LEU A 18 -11.44 -2.29 -3.84
N LYS A 19 -11.03 -1.98 -5.07
CA LYS A 19 -11.71 -2.43 -6.30
C LYS A 19 -11.22 -3.80 -6.78
N HIS A 20 -10.13 -4.33 -6.20
CA HIS A 20 -9.62 -5.64 -6.57
C HIS A 20 -10.50 -6.75 -5.98
N GLN A 21 -10.70 -7.83 -6.74
CA GLN A 21 -11.60 -8.93 -6.38
C GLN A 21 -11.34 -9.50 -4.97
N PHE A 22 -10.06 -9.61 -4.57
CA PHE A 22 -9.68 -10.07 -3.24
C PHE A 22 -10.31 -9.22 -2.11
N TYR A 23 -10.25 -7.88 -2.23
CA TYR A 23 -10.79 -6.97 -1.20
C TYR A 23 -12.32 -6.85 -1.26
N VAL A 24 -12.92 -7.03 -2.45
CA VAL A 24 -14.38 -7.18 -2.57
C VAL A 24 -14.85 -8.41 -1.79
N MET A 25 -14.25 -9.58 -2.07
CA MET A 25 -14.56 -10.82 -1.34
C MET A 25 -14.24 -10.74 0.15
N TRP A 26 -13.19 -10.01 0.54
CA TRP A 26 -12.87 -9.75 1.94
C TRP A 26 -14.03 -9.02 2.62
N ASN A 27 -14.49 -7.92 2.03
CA ASN A 27 -15.58 -7.10 2.57
C ASN A 27 -16.91 -7.87 2.66
N GLU A 28 -17.15 -8.79 1.72
CA GLU A 28 -18.33 -9.66 1.70
C GLU A 28 -18.19 -10.88 2.63
N GLY A 29 -17.05 -11.05 3.31
CA GLY A 29 -16.80 -12.18 4.21
C GLY A 29 -16.64 -13.53 3.49
N MET A 30 -16.30 -13.50 2.19
CA MET A 30 -16.25 -14.69 1.33
C MET A 30 -14.86 -15.33 1.22
N LEU A 31 -13.84 -14.77 1.89
CA LEU A 31 -12.50 -15.36 1.88
C LEU A 31 -12.43 -16.59 2.79
N SER A 32 -11.78 -17.65 2.28
CA SER A 32 -11.48 -18.83 3.08
C SER A 32 -10.36 -18.54 4.09
N ARG A 33 -10.28 -19.35 5.14
CA ARG A 33 -9.16 -19.30 6.10
C ARG A 33 -7.80 -19.54 5.43
N GLU A 34 -7.76 -20.34 4.37
CA GLU A 34 -6.54 -20.58 3.61
C GLU A 34 -6.10 -19.33 2.85
N SER A 35 -7.02 -18.65 2.16
CA SER A 35 -6.75 -17.40 1.45
C SER A 35 -6.25 -16.30 2.41
N LEU A 36 -6.88 -16.18 3.58
CA LEU A 36 -6.46 -15.24 4.63
C LEU A 36 -5.06 -15.58 5.18
N SER A 37 -4.77 -16.88 5.37
CA SER A 37 -3.46 -17.35 5.80
C SER A 37 -2.38 -17.03 4.77
N GLY A 38 -2.64 -17.28 3.48
CA GLY A 38 -1.73 -16.92 2.38
C GLY A 38 -1.43 -15.42 2.36
N TYR A 39 -2.49 -14.60 2.35
CA TYR A 39 -2.37 -13.14 2.41
C TYR A 39 -1.52 -12.67 3.59
N SER A 40 -1.75 -13.23 4.79
CA SER A 40 -1.01 -12.82 5.99
C SER A 40 0.51 -13.05 5.87
N LYS A 41 0.94 -14.12 5.18
CA LYS A 41 2.35 -14.45 4.98
C LYS A 41 3.02 -13.46 4.02
N GLU A 42 2.33 -13.12 2.94
CA GLU A 42 2.81 -12.14 1.96
C GLU A 42 2.85 -10.74 2.57
N TYR A 43 1.77 -10.32 3.23
CA TYR A 43 1.66 -9.00 3.84
C TYR A 43 2.68 -8.79 4.95
N PHE A 44 3.02 -9.83 5.71
CA PHE A 44 4.08 -9.77 6.71
C PHE A 44 5.44 -9.37 6.11
N GLN A 45 5.82 -9.91 4.95
CA GLN A 45 7.10 -9.55 4.32
C GLN A 45 7.11 -8.09 3.87
N LEU A 46 5.98 -7.60 3.34
CA LEU A 46 5.82 -6.18 3.00
C LEU A 46 6.01 -5.29 4.22
N VAL A 47 5.26 -5.55 5.31
CA VAL A 47 5.34 -4.76 6.55
C VAL A 47 6.75 -4.79 7.14
N LYS A 48 7.41 -5.95 7.10
CA LYS A 48 8.81 -6.10 7.53
C LYS A 48 9.77 -5.22 6.73
N ALA A 49 9.50 -4.99 5.45
CA ALA A 49 10.33 -4.16 4.57
C ALA A 49 10.06 -2.64 4.71
N VAL A 50 8.89 -2.23 5.24
CA VAL A 50 8.52 -0.81 5.38
C VAL A 50 9.57 0.03 6.12
N PRO A 51 10.13 -0.38 7.28
CA PRO A 51 11.17 0.40 7.95
C PRO A 51 12.39 0.65 7.08
N THR A 52 12.78 -0.32 6.25
CA THR A 52 13.89 -0.17 5.30
C THR A 52 13.57 0.86 4.23
N PHE A 53 12.37 0.82 3.63
CA PHE A 53 11.96 1.80 2.62
C PHE A 53 11.96 3.22 3.19
N VAL A 54 11.38 3.41 4.38
CA VAL A 54 11.34 4.72 5.04
C VAL A 54 12.74 5.19 5.42
N GLY A 55 13.58 4.29 5.95
CA GLY A 55 14.98 4.61 6.27
C GLY A 55 15.78 5.09 5.05
N MET A 56 15.63 4.42 3.90
CA MET A 56 16.27 4.83 2.65
C MET A 56 15.78 6.20 2.17
N ILE A 57 14.48 6.47 2.27
CA ILE A 57 13.93 7.79 1.94
C ILE A 57 14.54 8.85 2.86
N MET A 58 14.64 8.59 4.16
CA MET A 58 15.21 9.54 5.12
C MET A 58 16.69 9.85 4.84
N GLU A 59 17.47 8.85 4.41
CA GLU A 59 18.88 9.04 4.05
C GLU A 59 19.05 9.95 2.82
N HIS A 60 18.15 9.84 1.85
CA HIS A 60 18.22 10.58 0.58
C HIS A 60 17.39 11.86 0.58
N ALA A 61 16.46 12.00 1.52
CA ALA A 61 15.79 13.25 1.77
C ALA A 61 16.85 14.23 2.26
N SER A 62 17.16 15.21 1.42
CA SER A 62 17.94 16.37 1.81
C SER A 62 17.23 17.00 3.00
N HIS A 63 17.71 16.66 4.20
CA HIS A 63 17.54 17.56 5.33
C HIS A 63 18.04 18.89 4.82
N GLY A 64 17.19 19.92 4.88
CA GLY A 64 17.64 21.29 4.71
C GLY A 64 18.81 21.47 5.67
N LYS A 65 20.04 21.34 5.16
CA LYS A 65 21.20 21.98 5.73
C LYS A 65 21.01 23.45 5.40
N ASP A 66 20.16 24.09 6.20
CA ASP A 66 20.38 25.47 6.58
C ASP A 66 21.53 25.49 7.61
#